data_AF-A0A436DGK6-F1
#
_entry.id   AF-A0A436DGK6-F1
#
_cell.length_a   1.000
_cell.length_b   1.000
_cell.length_c   1.000
_cell.angle_alpha   90.00
_cell.angle_beta   90.00
_cell.angle_gamma   90.00
#
_symmetry.space_group_name_H-M   'P 1'
#
loop_
_entity.id
_entity.type
_entity.pdbx_description
1 polymer ?
#
loop_
_entity_poly.entity_id
_entity_poly.type
_entity_poly.pdbx_seq_one_letter_code
_entity_poly.pdbx_strand_id
1 'polypeptide(L)'
;MRAFFRLVAVMIVVSGVTGCTSVSYYAQSVQGHLRIMTARQDVGKLIEDPSTPKALRARMASASAIRQFATDELALPDNNSYRSYVDIGRDSVTWAVFAAPAFSLTPRTWCFPVFGCVPYRGYFSRKSAIETAAELQGQGMDVYVTGITAYSTLGWSSDPLLSTMFSEDKTYLAGLVFHELAHQRVYVHDDSAFNESFAVAVETTGVKKWLRAAGDTAALRRYEAARRRKAEFLALVSQTRDELAKVYSNAGTSEQKLAAKTAAIERLRMRYRHMRDRRWGRYRGYDAWFASPINNAKLAATSVYSDRVTAFLRLFDLCSGDYVRFYASVRRIGALDQAHRAEALAAADRCY
;
A
#
# COMPACT_ATOMS: atom_id res chain seq x y z
N MET A 1 18.96 -46.88 -14.39
CA MET A 1 17.60 -47.04 -13.80
C MET A 1 17.48 -46.44 -12.40
N ARG A 2 18.27 -46.83 -11.39
CA ARG A 2 18.15 -46.30 -10.00
C ARG A 2 18.29 -44.77 -9.86
N ALA A 3 19.13 -44.12 -10.67
CA ALA A 3 19.29 -42.66 -10.67
C ALA A 3 18.08 -41.92 -11.29
N PHE A 4 17.44 -42.52 -12.30
CA PHE A 4 16.24 -41.98 -12.95
C PHE A 4 15.03 -42.01 -12.01
N PHE A 5 14.82 -43.10 -11.28
CA PHE A 5 13.77 -43.19 -10.26
C PHE A 5 13.99 -42.24 -9.08
N ARG A 6 15.25 -41.96 -8.69
CA ARG A 6 15.58 -40.94 -7.68
C ARG A 6 15.29 -39.52 -8.17
N LEU A 7 15.62 -39.21 -9.42
CA LEU A 7 15.30 -37.92 -10.05
C LEU A 7 13.80 -37.70 -10.19
N VAL A 8 13.04 -38.71 -10.61
CA VAL A 8 11.57 -38.65 -10.72
C VAL A 8 10.92 -38.52 -9.33
N ALA A 9 11.40 -39.26 -8.32
CA ALA A 9 10.90 -39.13 -6.95
C ALA A 9 11.19 -37.75 -6.35
N VAL A 10 12.39 -37.19 -6.57
CA VAL A 10 12.72 -35.81 -6.16
C VAL A 10 11.84 -34.81 -6.90
N MET A 11 11.60 -34.99 -8.19
CA MET A 11 10.73 -34.09 -8.98
C MET A 11 9.27 -34.14 -8.50
N ILE A 12 8.73 -35.31 -8.16
CA ILE A 12 7.38 -35.49 -7.62
C ILE A 12 7.26 -34.89 -6.21
N VAL A 13 8.27 -35.08 -5.35
CA VAL A 13 8.29 -34.50 -4.00
C VAL A 13 8.40 -32.97 -4.06
N VAL A 14 9.27 -32.42 -4.92
CA VAL A 14 9.41 -30.97 -5.12
C VAL A 14 8.12 -30.36 -5.70
N SER A 15 7.45 -31.06 -6.61
CA SER A 15 6.15 -30.63 -7.17
C SER A 15 5.00 -30.72 -6.16
N GLY A 16 5.00 -31.73 -5.28
CA GLY A 16 4.00 -31.87 -4.23
C GLY A 16 4.12 -30.79 -3.14
N VAL A 17 5.33 -30.44 -2.73
CA VAL A 17 5.57 -29.43 -1.69
C VAL A 17 5.26 -28.01 -2.19
N THR A 18 5.62 -27.69 -3.43
CA THR A 18 5.28 -26.39 -4.07
C THR A 18 3.78 -26.28 -4.39
N GLY A 19 3.12 -27.37 -4.77
CA GLY A 19 1.66 -27.42 -4.96
C GLY A 19 0.87 -27.22 -3.66
N CYS A 20 1.25 -27.91 -2.57
CA CYS A 20 0.57 -27.81 -1.27
C CYS A 20 0.68 -26.41 -0.63
N THR A 21 1.83 -25.74 -0.79
CA THR A 21 2.05 -24.38 -0.28
C THR A 21 1.28 -23.32 -1.07
N SER A 22 1.07 -23.54 -2.37
CA SER A 22 0.22 -22.68 -3.20
C SER A 22 -1.26 -22.85 -2.87
N VAL A 23 -1.73 -24.10 -2.75
CA VAL A 23 -3.14 -24.41 -2.42
C VAL A 23 -3.51 -23.90 -1.03
N SER A 24 -2.67 -24.13 -0.01
CA SER A 24 -2.95 -23.65 1.35
C SER A 24 -3.01 -22.13 1.44
N TYR A 25 -2.18 -21.42 0.67
CA TYR A 25 -2.24 -19.97 0.58
C TYR A 25 -3.55 -19.46 -0.01
N TYR A 26 -3.99 -20.02 -1.14
CA TYR A 26 -5.24 -19.57 -1.76
C TYR A 26 -6.45 -19.94 -0.89
N ALA A 27 -6.43 -21.12 -0.26
CA ALA A 27 -7.46 -21.54 0.68
C ALA A 27 -7.60 -20.54 1.85
N GLN A 28 -6.49 -20.11 2.48
CA GLN A 28 -6.59 -19.12 3.56
C GLN A 28 -7.03 -17.74 3.07
N SER A 29 -6.66 -17.33 1.85
CA SER A 29 -7.12 -16.07 1.25
C SER A 29 -8.63 -16.08 1.01
N VAL A 30 -9.16 -17.15 0.40
CA VAL A 30 -10.59 -17.33 0.16
C VAL A 30 -11.35 -17.40 1.49
N GLN A 31 -10.88 -18.20 2.44
CA GLN A 31 -11.53 -18.32 3.74
C GLN A 31 -11.56 -17.00 4.51
N GLY A 32 -10.45 -16.25 4.51
CA GLY A 32 -10.37 -14.94 5.14
C GLY A 32 -11.34 -13.93 4.52
N HIS A 33 -11.39 -13.88 3.19
CA HIS A 33 -12.33 -13.03 2.46
C HIS A 33 -13.79 -13.41 2.77
N LEU A 34 -14.15 -14.70 2.66
CA LEU A 34 -15.52 -15.16 2.93
C LEU A 34 -15.99 -14.82 4.34
N ARG A 35 -15.14 -15.02 5.36
CA ARG A 35 -15.48 -14.67 6.76
C ARG A 35 -15.84 -13.19 6.92
N ILE A 36 -15.09 -12.30 6.26
CA ILE A 36 -15.40 -10.87 6.27
C ILE A 36 -16.73 -10.63 5.55
N MET A 37 -16.92 -11.20 4.37
CA MET A 37 -18.12 -10.96 3.56
C MET A 37 -19.41 -11.46 4.22
N THR A 38 -19.34 -12.55 4.98
CA THR A 38 -20.49 -13.09 5.73
C THR A 38 -20.81 -12.32 7.01
N ALA A 39 -19.84 -11.60 7.57
CA ALA A 39 -19.99 -10.85 8.83
C ALA A 39 -20.47 -9.40 8.63
N ARG A 40 -20.80 -9.01 7.39
CA ARG A 40 -21.17 -7.63 7.04
C ARG A 40 -22.49 -7.21 7.69
N GLN A 41 -22.46 -6.05 8.31
CA GLN A 41 -23.61 -5.33 8.81
C GLN A 41 -23.84 -4.09 7.95
N ASP A 42 -25.09 -3.79 7.62
CA ASP A 42 -25.41 -2.59 6.82
C ASP A 42 -25.12 -1.30 7.61
N VAL A 43 -24.44 -0.34 6.97
CA VAL A 43 -24.04 0.92 7.63
C VAL A 43 -25.26 1.77 7.98
N GLY A 44 -26.30 1.81 7.14
CA GLY A 44 -27.52 2.55 7.40
C GLY A 44 -28.26 2.00 8.62
N LYS A 45 -28.44 0.69 8.68
CA LYS A 45 -29.04 0.00 9.84
C LYS A 45 -28.28 0.28 11.12
N LEU A 46 -26.94 0.24 11.09
CA LEU A 46 -26.11 0.56 12.25
C LEU A 46 -26.27 2.01 12.71
N ILE A 47 -26.54 2.96 11.81
CA ILE A 47 -26.77 4.36 12.16
C ILE A 47 -28.15 4.55 12.81
N GLU A 48 -29.17 3.87 12.30
CA GLU A 48 -30.57 4.01 12.73
C GLU A 48 -30.89 3.25 14.02
N ASP A 49 -30.23 2.11 14.26
CA ASP A 49 -30.49 1.26 15.43
C ASP A 49 -30.06 1.95 16.75
N PRO A 50 -31.00 2.26 17.67
CA PRO A 50 -30.69 2.91 18.94
C PRO A 50 -29.90 2.02 19.90
N SER A 51 -29.89 0.70 19.69
CA SER A 51 -29.08 -0.23 20.47
C SER A 51 -27.60 -0.23 20.07
N THR A 52 -27.27 0.31 18.88
CA THR A 52 -25.87 0.43 18.44
C THR A 52 -25.15 1.49 19.30
N PRO A 53 -23.95 1.19 19.85
CA PRO A 53 -23.21 2.15 20.67
C PRO A 53 -23.03 3.51 19.98
N LYS A 54 -23.30 4.60 20.70
CA LYS A 54 -23.26 5.98 20.15
C LYS A 54 -21.98 6.31 19.39
N ALA A 55 -20.83 5.85 19.87
CA ALA A 55 -19.55 6.05 19.22
C ALA A 55 -19.46 5.32 17.85
N LEU A 56 -19.99 4.10 17.77
CA LEU A 56 -20.03 3.34 16.51
C LEU A 56 -21.00 3.99 15.53
N ARG A 57 -22.20 4.40 15.98
CA ARG A 57 -23.16 5.16 15.16
C ARG A 57 -22.54 6.41 14.54
N ALA A 58 -21.79 7.19 15.34
CA ALA A 58 -21.11 8.39 14.87
C ALA A 58 -19.98 8.09 13.84
N ARG A 59 -19.25 6.98 14.03
CA ARG A 59 -18.26 6.50 13.06
C ARG A 59 -18.91 6.09 11.74
N MET A 60 -20.01 5.34 11.79
CA MET A 60 -20.78 4.91 10.62
C MET A 60 -21.36 6.10 9.85
N ALA A 61 -21.96 7.07 10.55
CA ALA A 61 -22.45 8.30 9.94
C ALA A 61 -21.33 9.09 9.24
N SER A 62 -20.15 9.16 9.88
CA SER A 62 -18.98 9.83 9.28
C SER A 62 -18.47 9.10 8.03
N ALA A 63 -18.39 7.76 8.09
CA ALA A 63 -17.96 6.95 6.96
C ALA A 63 -18.94 7.02 5.78
N SER A 64 -20.25 7.03 6.06
CA SER A 64 -21.30 7.23 5.07
C SER A 64 -21.15 8.59 4.36
N ALA A 65 -20.95 9.68 5.11
CA ALA A 65 -20.74 11.01 4.54
C ALA A 65 -19.46 11.10 3.68
N ILE A 66 -18.36 10.49 4.13
CA ILE A 66 -17.11 10.41 3.36
C ILE A 66 -17.34 9.64 2.05
N ARG A 67 -18.00 8.49 2.11
CA ARG A 67 -18.29 7.66 0.93
C ARG A 67 -19.20 8.39 -0.05
N GLN A 68 -20.20 9.14 0.43
CA GLN A 68 -21.07 9.94 -0.42
C GLN A 68 -20.27 11.05 -1.12
N PHE A 69 -19.42 11.77 -0.37
CA PHE A 69 -18.54 12.81 -0.94
C PHE A 69 -17.59 12.26 -2.01
N ALA A 70 -17.07 11.04 -1.84
CA ALA A 70 -16.26 10.39 -2.88
C ALA A 70 -16.99 10.30 -4.22
N THR A 71 -18.27 9.93 -4.22
CA THR A 71 -19.07 9.86 -5.45
C THR A 71 -19.39 11.25 -5.98
N ASP A 72 -19.97 12.10 -5.14
CA ASP A 72 -20.55 13.37 -5.59
C ASP A 72 -19.48 14.38 -6.01
N GLU A 73 -18.36 14.42 -5.28
CA GLU A 73 -17.39 15.50 -5.39
C GLU A 73 -16.07 15.07 -6.03
N LEU A 74 -15.77 13.77 -6.03
CA LEU A 74 -14.52 13.22 -6.58
C LEU A 74 -14.75 12.37 -7.83
N ALA A 75 -16.00 12.20 -8.28
CA ALA A 75 -16.36 11.33 -9.40
C ALA A 75 -15.83 9.88 -9.25
N LEU A 76 -15.73 9.41 -8.00
CA LEU A 76 -15.38 8.02 -7.68
C LEU A 76 -16.61 7.11 -7.84
N PRO A 77 -16.41 5.79 -8.04
CA PRO A 77 -17.49 4.88 -8.39
C PRO A 77 -18.64 4.88 -7.38
N ASP A 78 -19.87 5.00 -7.87
CA ASP A 78 -21.05 4.76 -7.05
C ASP A 78 -21.43 3.29 -7.03
N ASN A 79 -20.69 2.50 -6.25
CA ASN A 79 -20.96 1.07 -6.07
C ASN A 79 -21.24 0.73 -4.59
N ASN A 80 -21.37 -0.57 -4.32
CA ASN A 80 -21.69 -1.08 -2.99
C ASN A 80 -20.51 -1.14 -2.01
N SER A 81 -19.28 -0.80 -2.44
CA SER A 81 -18.12 -0.76 -1.55
C SER A 81 -18.29 0.31 -0.47
N TYR A 82 -17.89 -0.05 0.75
CA TYR A 82 -17.93 0.76 1.97
C TYR A 82 -19.34 1.17 2.45
N ARG A 83 -20.39 0.47 1.97
CA ARG A 83 -21.78 0.61 2.47
C ARG A 83 -22.15 -0.37 3.58
N SER A 84 -21.25 -1.29 3.92
CA SER A 84 -21.37 -2.22 5.03
C SER A 84 -20.15 -2.17 5.94
N TYR A 85 -20.28 -2.59 7.19
CA TYR A 85 -19.24 -2.60 8.21
C TYR A 85 -18.99 -4.01 8.74
N VAL A 86 -17.73 -4.30 9.10
CA VAL A 86 -17.32 -5.52 9.80
C VAL A 86 -16.34 -5.15 10.90
N ASP A 87 -16.67 -5.54 12.14
CA ASP A 87 -15.67 -5.59 13.20
C ASP A 87 -14.90 -6.91 13.11
N ILE A 88 -13.62 -6.81 12.73
CA ILE A 88 -12.76 -7.99 12.56
C ILE A 88 -12.07 -8.45 13.84
N GLY A 89 -12.18 -7.70 14.95
CA GLY A 89 -11.63 -8.07 16.25
C GLY A 89 -10.10 -8.20 16.31
N ARG A 90 -9.37 -7.48 15.45
CA ARG A 90 -7.90 -7.54 15.35
C ARG A 90 -7.32 -6.27 14.72
N ASP A 91 -6.05 -5.99 14.97
CA ASP A 91 -5.38 -4.75 14.56
C ASP A 91 -5.00 -4.67 13.08
N SER A 92 -5.09 -5.78 12.34
CA SER A 92 -4.75 -5.81 10.91
C SER A 92 -5.63 -6.81 10.17
N VAL A 93 -6.18 -6.39 9.04
CA VAL A 93 -7.01 -7.27 8.19
C VAL A 93 -6.15 -8.33 7.50
N THR A 94 -4.97 -7.91 7.04
CA THR A 94 -3.98 -8.79 6.43
C THR A 94 -2.58 -8.42 6.90
N TRP A 95 -1.65 -9.34 6.67
CA TRP A 95 -0.23 -9.18 6.92
C TRP A 95 0.50 -9.28 5.58
N ALA A 96 1.17 -8.21 5.18
CA ALA A 96 1.95 -8.16 3.96
C ALA A 96 3.38 -8.62 4.23
N VAL A 97 3.85 -9.58 3.44
CA VAL A 97 5.23 -10.06 3.43
C VAL A 97 5.94 -9.50 2.20
N PHE A 98 7.02 -8.76 2.44
CA PHE A 98 7.96 -8.28 1.43
C PHE A 98 9.26 -9.04 1.59
N ALA A 99 9.92 -9.36 0.48
CA ALA A 99 11.24 -9.98 0.51
C ALA A 99 12.12 -9.41 -0.60
N ALA A 100 13.42 -9.30 -0.35
CA ALA A 100 14.41 -8.88 -1.34
C ALA A 100 15.73 -9.61 -1.08
N PRO A 101 16.53 -9.92 -2.11
CA PRO A 101 17.87 -10.46 -1.89
C PRO A 101 18.72 -9.55 -1.00
N ALA A 102 19.65 -10.14 -0.24
CA ALA A 102 20.50 -9.41 0.73
C ALA A 102 21.27 -8.22 0.13
N PHE A 103 21.56 -8.27 -1.18
CA PHE A 103 22.25 -7.22 -1.94
C PHE A 103 21.47 -6.78 -3.19
N SER A 104 20.15 -6.71 -3.10
CA SER A 104 19.31 -6.13 -4.16
C SER A 104 18.18 -5.31 -3.55
N LEU A 105 17.86 -4.18 -4.18
CA LEU A 105 16.70 -3.34 -3.82
C LEU A 105 15.44 -3.71 -4.59
N THR A 106 15.54 -4.69 -5.50
CA THR A 106 14.42 -5.24 -6.24
C THR A 106 13.73 -6.28 -5.38
N PRO A 107 12.49 -6.04 -4.94
CA PRO A 107 11.75 -7.03 -4.16
C PRO A 107 11.39 -8.23 -5.03
N ARG A 108 11.23 -9.38 -4.38
CA ARG A 108 10.55 -10.53 -4.97
C ARG A 108 9.15 -10.10 -5.39
N THR A 109 8.74 -10.52 -6.58
CA THR A 109 7.39 -10.33 -7.08
C THR A 109 6.56 -11.59 -6.87
N TRP A 110 5.28 -11.39 -6.61
CA TRP A 110 4.27 -12.45 -6.57
C TRP A 110 3.19 -12.11 -7.58
N CYS A 111 2.92 -13.06 -8.49
CA CYS A 111 1.97 -12.87 -9.57
C CYS A 111 0.67 -13.61 -9.27
N PHE A 112 -0.44 -12.90 -9.46
CA PHE A 112 -1.79 -13.39 -9.24
C PHE A 112 -2.60 -13.26 -10.53
N PRO A 113 -3.48 -14.21 -10.85
CA PRO A 113 -4.23 -14.17 -12.11
C PRO A 113 -5.07 -12.91 -12.34
N VAL A 114 -5.54 -12.28 -11.25
CA VAL A 114 -6.45 -11.11 -11.31
C VAL A 114 -5.71 -9.79 -11.09
N PHE A 115 -4.73 -9.77 -10.19
CA PHE A 115 -4.06 -8.54 -9.72
C PHE A 115 -2.70 -8.30 -10.38
N GLY A 116 -2.27 -9.20 -11.27
CA GLY A 116 -0.93 -9.17 -11.86
C GLY A 116 0.15 -9.42 -10.81
N CYS A 117 1.36 -8.97 -11.14
CA CYS A 117 2.53 -9.10 -10.28
C CYS A 117 2.68 -7.91 -9.34
N VAL A 118 2.78 -8.19 -8.03
CA VAL A 118 2.94 -7.20 -6.97
C VAL A 118 4.19 -7.49 -6.12
N PRO A 119 4.81 -6.47 -5.48
CA PRO A 119 6.06 -6.61 -4.74
C PRO A 119 5.89 -7.15 -3.31
N TYR A 120 4.72 -7.72 -2.99
CA TYR A 120 4.39 -8.31 -1.68
C TYR A 120 3.38 -9.44 -1.82
N ARG A 121 3.25 -10.24 -0.76
CA ARG A 121 2.16 -11.22 -0.63
C ARG A 121 1.38 -10.98 0.66
N GLY A 122 0.08 -10.76 0.52
CA GLY A 122 -0.84 -10.55 1.64
C GLY A 122 -1.38 -11.87 2.21
N TYR A 123 -1.49 -11.95 3.53
CA TYR A 123 -1.99 -13.11 4.28
C TYR A 123 -3.06 -12.68 5.28
N PHE A 124 -4.21 -13.37 5.33
CA PHE A 124 -5.19 -13.17 6.40
C PHE A 124 -4.72 -13.78 7.73
N SER A 125 -3.91 -14.84 7.66
CA SER A 125 -3.29 -15.50 8.80
C SER A 125 -1.93 -14.89 9.14
N ARG A 126 -1.81 -14.28 10.32
CA ARG A 126 -0.52 -13.78 10.84
C ARG A 126 0.52 -14.90 10.96
N LYS A 127 0.09 -16.08 11.43
CA LYS A 127 0.95 -17.26 11.57
C LYS A 127 1.58 -17.62 10.22
N SER A 128 0.76 -17.70 9.17
CA SER A 128 1.23 -18.07 7.82
C SER A 128 2.16 -17.01 7.22
N ALA A 129 1.94 -15.72 7.52
CA ALA A 129 2.86 -14.65 7.14
C ALA A 129 4.24 -14.82 7.82
N ILE A 130 4.25 -15.14 9.12
CA ILE A 130 5.48 -15.35 9.89
C ILE A 130 6.23 -16.61 9.41
N GLU A 131 5.51 -17.72 9.16
CA GLU A 131 6.10 -18.95 8.63
C GLU A 131 6.73 -18.72 7.25
N THR A 132 6.03 -18.01 6.35
CA THR A 132 6.58 -17.62 5.04
C THR A 132 7.80 -16.73 5.22
N ALA A 133 7.76 -15.78 6.15
CA ALA A 133 8.88 -14.89 6.40
C ALA A 133 10.13 -15.64 6.87
N ALA A 134 9.97 -16.62 7.77
CA ALA A 134 11.05 -17.48 8.24
C ALA A 134 11.64 -18.34 7.10
N GLU A 135 10.79 -18.90 6.23
CA GLU A 135 11.24 -19.65 5.06
C GLU A 135 12.09 -18.79 4.12
N LEU A 136 11.62 -17.58 3.79
CA LEU A 136 12.34 -16.65 2.92
C LEU A 136 13.65 -16.17 3.57
N GLN A 137 13.68 -15.95 4.88
CA GLN A 137 14.91 -15.65 5.61
C GLN A 137 15.91 -16.81 5.54
N GLY A 138 15.45 -18.07 5.65
CA GLY A 138 16.28 -19.27 5.48
C GLY A 138 16.90 -19.38 4.08
N GLN A 139 16.29 -18.75 3.07
CA GLN A 139 16.82 -18.62 1.71
C GLN A 139 17.83 -17.46 1.56
N GLY A 140 18.21 -16.78 2.64
CA GLY A 140 19.14 -15.65 2.62
C GLY A 140 18.52 -14.33 2.17
N MET A 141 17.19 -14.21 2.18
CA MET A 141 16.49 -12.99 1.81
C MET A 141 16.36 -12.04 3.00
N ASP A 142 16.45 -10.74 2.73
CA ASP A 142 15.88 -9.74 3.62
C ASP A 142 14.35 -9.86 3.57
N VAL A 143 13.69 -9.84 4.72
CA VAL A 143 12.22 -9.95 4.81
C VAL A 143 11.67 -8.85 5.70
N TYR A 144 10.51 -8.32 5.33
CA TYR A 144 9.75 -7.37 6.12
C TYR A 144 8.28 -7.77 6.15
N VAL A 145 7.72 -7.84 7.36
CA VAL A 145 6.31 -8.19 7.59
C VAL A 145 5.64 -6.98 8.24
N THR A 146 4.52 -6.54 7.67
CA THR A 146 3.72 -5.44 8.23
C THR A 146 2.24 -5.75 8.21
N GLY A 147 1.52 -5.26 9.21
CA GLY A 147 0.06 -5.27 9.22
C GLY A 147 -0.49 -4.24 8.24
N ILE A 148 -1.62 -4.57 7.62
CA ILE A 148 -2.37 -3.70 6.72
C ILE A 148 -3.77 -3.47 7.30
N THR A 149 -4.26 -2.24 7.24
CA THR A 149 -5.53 -1.80 7.85
C THR A 149 -6.73 -1.90 6.90
N ALA A 150 -6.51 -1.93 5.59
CA ALA A 150 -7.54 -2.14 4.57
C ALA A 150 -7.01 -3.03 3.44
N TYR A 151 -7.92 -3.66 2.71
CA TYR A 151 -7.59 -4.23 1.41
C TYR A 151 -8.74 -3.92 0.46
N SER A 152 -8.42 -3.87 -0.84
CA SER A 152 -9.39 -3.68 -1.91
C SER A 152 -9.36 -4.89 -2.83
N THR A 153 -10.54 -5.33 -3.24
CA THR A 153 -10.71 -6.33 -4.30
C THR A 153 -10.83 -5.68 -5.68
N LEU A 154 -10.47 -4.40 -5.80
CA LEU A 154 -10.56 -3.62 -7.04
C LEU A 154 -11.99 -3.55 -7.61
N GLY A 155 -13.00 -3.70 -6.75
CA GLY A 155 -14.41 -3.67 -7.14
C GLY A 155 -14.99 -5.01 -7.57
N TRP A 156 -14.21 -6.11 -7.52
CA TRP A 156 -14.75 -7.47 -7.71
C TRP A 156 -15.72 -7.89 -6.60
N SER A 157 -15.59 -7.29 -5.42
CA SER A 157 -16.47 -7.46 -4.29
C SER A 157 -16.91 -6.11 -3.73
N SER A 158 -18.02 -6.11 -2.98
CA SER A 158 -18.46 -4.94 -2.22
C SER A 158 -17.70 -4.88 -0.89
N ASP A 159 -16.46 -4.41 -0.95
CA ASP A 159 -15.53 -4.38 0.18
C ASP A 159 -16.13 -3.57 1.35
N PRO A 160 -16.21 -4.11 2.58
CA PRO A 160 -16.80 -3.39 3.70
C PRO A 160 -15.82 -2.39 4.32
N LEU A 161 -16.35 -1.44 5.09
CA LEU A 161 -15.60 -0.74 6.11
C LEU A 161 -15.16 -1.75 7.18
N LEU A 162 -13.87 -1.73 7.52
CA LEU A 162 -13.31 -2.62 8.53
C LEU A 162 -13.00 -1.84 9.81
N SER A 163 -13.13 -2.47 10.98
CA SER A 163 -12.77 -1.81 12.26
C SER A 163 -11.35 -1.26 12.27
N THR A 164 -10.41 -1.87 11.54
CA THR A 164 -9.03 -1.40 11.35
C THR A 164 -8.88 -0.10 10.56
N MET A 165 -9.88 0.31 9.78
CA MET A 165 -9.88 1.58 9.05
C MET A 165 -10.16 2.78 9.98
N PHE A 166 -10.61 2.52 11.21
CA PHE A 166 -10.96 3.53 12.22
C PHE A 166 -9.87 3.68 13.29
N SER A 167 -8.63 3.29 12.99
CA SER A 167 -7.48 3.39 13.88
C SER A 167 -7.03 4.83 14.15
N GLU A 168 -7.33 5.75 13.23
CA GLU A 168 -6.99 7.17 13.32
C GLU A 168 -8.24 8.06 13.15
N ASP A 169 -8.02 9.34 12.83
CA ASP A 169 -9.09 10.33 12.73
C ASP A 169 -9.90 10.23 11.42
N LYS A 170 -10.93 11.08 11.30
CA LYS A 170 -11.78 11.14 10.10
C LYS A 170 -11.02 11.56 8.84
N THR A 171 -9.91 12.29 8.98
CA THR A 171 -9.06 12.69 7.85
C THR A 171 -8.35 11.47 7.27
N TYR A 172 -7.81 10.62 8.14
CA TYR A 172 -7.23 9.34 7.75
C TYR A 172 -8.27 8.44 7.07
N LEU A 173 -9.46 8.28 7.66
CA LEU A 173 -10.54 7.49 7.08
C LEU A 173 -10.95 8.02 5.69
N ALA A 174 -11.08 9.34 5.53
CA ALA A 174 -11.38 9.95 4.25
C ALA A 174 -10.32 9.64 3.19
N GLY A 175 -9.05 9.81 3.54
CA GLY A 175 -7.94 9.45 2.67
C GLY A 175 -7.99 7.99 2.25
N LEU A 176 -8.16 7.08 3.21
CA LEU A 176 -8.19 5.64 2.93
C LEU A 176 -9.36 5.26 2.01
N VAL A 177 -10.57 5.74 2.29
CA VAL A 177 -11.74 5.46 1.43
C VAL A 177 -11.54 6.02 0.01
N PHE A 178 -10.97 7.23 -0.12
CA PHE A 178 -10.70 7.82 -1.44
C PHE A 178 -9.62 7.05 -2.21
N HIS A 179 -8.56 6.61 -1.52
CA HIS A 179 -7.48 5.79 -2.09
C HIS A 179 -8.03 4.47 -2.63
N GLU A 180 -8.77 3.72 -1.81
CA GLU A 180 -9.26 2.41 -2.23
C GLU A 180 -10.32 2.50 -3.34
N LEU A 181 -11.20 3.50 -3.29
CA LEU A 181 -12.15 3.75 -4.39
C LEU A 181 -11.45 4.23 -5.67
N ALA A 182 -10.31 4.91 -5.58
CA ALA A 182 -9.51 5.27 -6.75
C ALA A 182 -9.04 4.00 -7.47
N HIS A 183 -8.59 2.97 -6.75
CA HIS A 183 -8.25 1.68 -7.36
C HIS A 183 -9.44 1.04 -8.10
N GLN A 184 -10.67 1.20 -7.60
CA GLN A 184 -11.87 0.71 -8.29
C GLN A 184 -12.23 1.58 -9.52
N ARG A 185 -11.71 2.82 -9.59
CA ARG A 185 -11.94 3.77 -10.69
C ARG A 185 -11.00 3.54 -11.87
N VAL A 186 -9.72 3.38 -11.58
CA VAL A 186 -8.67 3.05 -12.56
C VAL A 186 -7.68 2.09 -11.92
N TYR A 187 -7.43 0.98 -12.62
CA TYR A 187 -6.39 0.02 -12.28
C TYR A 187 -5.71 -0.47 -13.56
N VAL A 188 -4.38 -0.47 -13.57
CA VAL A 188 -3.54 -0.89 -14.70
C VAL A 188 -2.80 -2.18 -14.30
N HIS A 189 -2.95 -3.23 -15.11
CA HIS A 189 -2.30 -4.50 -14.85
C HIS A 189 -0.76 -4.38 -14.83
N ASP A 190 -0.12 -5.12 -13.93
CA ASP A 190 1.35 -5.21 -13.73
C ASP A 190 2.10 -3.89 -13.46
N ASP A 191 1.42 -2.80 -13.04
CA ASP A 191 2.07 -1.51 -12.74
C ASP A 191 1.68 -0.96 -11.36
N SER A 192 2.16 -1.61 -10.30
CA SER A 192 1.88 -1.19 -8.92
C SER A 192 2.30 0.26 -8.66
N ALA A 193 3.45 0.69 -9.20
CA ALA A 193 3.93 2.07 -9.01
C ALA A 193 2.97 3.10 -9.61
N PHE A 194 2.39 2.81 -10.79
CA PHE A 194 1.34 3.63 -11.40
C PHE A 194 0.07 3.63 -10.54
N ASN A 195 -0.44 2.45 -10.19
CA ASN A 195 -1.70 2.31 -9.46
C ASN A 195 -1.67 2.99 -8.08
N GLU A 196 -0.61 2.76 -7.30
CA GLU A 196 -0.47 3.34 -5.96
C GLU A 196 -0.24 4.86 -6.04
N SER A 197 0.59 5.34 -6.97
CA SER A 197 0.82 6.77 -7.12
C SER A 197 -0.44 7.53 -7.58
N PHE A 198 -1.24 6.91 -8.45
CA PHE A 198 -2.55 7.43 -8.86
C PHE A 198 -3.50 7.52 -7.67
N ALA A 199 -3.66 6.43 -6.92
CA ALA A 199 -4.56 6.38 -5.77
C ALA A 199 -4.15 7.40 -4.68
N VAL A 200 -2.84 7.56 -4.42
CA VAL A 200 -2.33 8.58 -3.50
C VAL A 200 -2.59 10.01 -4.01
N ALA A 201 -2.57 10.25 -5.33
CA ALA A 201 -2.90 11.56 -5.87
C ALA A 201 -4.41 11.89 -5.70
N VAL A 202 -5.29 10.90 -5.89
CA VAL A 202 -6.72 11.03 -5.60
C VAL A 202 -6.99 11.21 -4.12
N GLU A 203 -6.34 10.44 -3.23
CA GLU A 203 -6.36 10.63 -1.78
C GLU A 203 -5.98 12.08 -1.43
N THR A 204 -4.85 12.55 -1.96
CA THR A 204 -4.29 13.86 -1.60
C THR A 204 -5.19 15.02 -2.02
N THR A 205 -5.70 14.97 -3.25
CA THR A 205 -6.59 16.01 -3.78
C THR A 205 -7.96 15.94 -3.12
N GLY A 206 -8.50 14.72 -2.93
CA GLY A 206 -9.80 14.47 -2.33
C GLY A 206 -9.88 14.88 -0.87
N VAL A 207 -8.89 14.52 -0.04
CA VAL A 207 -8.83 14.93 1.37
C VAL A 207 -8.75 16.46 1.50
N LYS A 208 -7.94 17.13 0.65
CA LYS A 208 -7.90 18.59 0.63
C LYS A 208 -9.26 19.19 0.28
N LYS A 209 -9.97 18.64 -0.73
CA LYS A 209 -11.31 19.09 -1.12
C LYS A 209 -12.32 18.87 0.02
N TRP A 210 -12.31 17.69 0.65
CA TRP A 210 -13.16 17.33 1.80
C TRP A 210 -12.99 18.28 2.98
N LEU A 211 -11.74 18.52 3.42
CA LEU A 211 -11.47 19.39 4.56
C LEU A 211 -11.84 20.85 4.29
N ARG A 212 -11.69 21.31 3.04
CA ARG A 212 -12.14 22.65 2.63
C ARG A 212 -13.66 22.77 2.63
N ALA A 213 -14.36 21.78 2.08
CA ALA A 213 -15.82 21.74 2.08
C ALA A 213 -16.40 21.71 3.51
N ALA A 214 -15.72 21.03 4.43
CA ALA A 214 -16.07 21.00 5.85
C ALA A 214 -15.69 22.29 6.62
N GLY A 215 -14.95 23.22 6.02
CA GLY A 215 -14.44 24.42 6.69
C GLY A 215 -13.36 24.16 7.75
N ASP A 216 -12.81 22.94 7.84
CA ASP A 216 -11.83 22.56 8.87
C ASP A 216 -10.40 22.96 8.47
N THR A 217 -10.13 24.27 8.55
CA THR A 217 -8.81 24.83 8.21
C THR A 217 -7.69 24.30 9.10
N ALA A 218 -8.01 23.89 10.35
CA ALA A 218 -7.02 23.37 11.29
C ALA A 218 -6.58 21.96 10.89
N ALA A 219 -7.53 21.07 10.57
CA ALA A 219 -7.23 19.75 10.03
C ALA A 219 -6.49 19.84 8.69
N LEU A 220 -6.86 20.77 7.80
CA LEU A 220 -6.16 20.97 6.54
C LEU A 220 -4.69 21.31 6.75
N ARG A 221 -4.36 22.25 7.66
CA ARG A 221 -2.97 22.58 7.99
C ARG A 221 -2.20 21.39 8.56
N ARG A 222 -2.83 20.59 9.46
CA ARG A 222 -2.22 19.38 10.01
C ARG A 222 -1.94 18.34 8.92
N TYR A 223 -2.92 18.11 8.04
CA TYR A 223 -2.80 17.19 6.91
C TYR A 223 -1.67 17.59 5.97
N GLU A 224 -1.62 18.86 5.55
CA GLU A 224 -0.56 19.34 4.66
C GLU A 224 0.83 19.26 5.30
N ALA A 225 0.93 19.54 6.60
CA ALA A 225 2.18 19.37 7.33
C ALA A 225 2.59 17.88 7.41
N ALA A 226 1.64 16.96 7.61
CA ALA A 226 1.90 15.53 7.59
C ALA A 226 2.34 15.04 6.20
N ARG A 227 1.71 15.52 5.11
CA ARG A 227 2.12 15.21 3.73
C ARG A 227 3.51 15.71 3.40
N ARG A 228 3.88 16.92 3.84
CA ARG A 228 5.26 17.43 3.70
C ARG A 228 6.27 16.53 4.39
N ARG A 229 6.02 16.15 5.65
CA ARG A 229 6.89 15.23 6.39
C ARG A 229 6.99 13.86 5.72
N LYS A 230 5.88 13.33 5.18
CA LYS A 230 5.88 12.08 4.42
C LYS A 230 6.76 12.17 3.18
N ALA A 231 6.67 13.24 2.40
CA ALA A 231 7.52 13.46 1.24
C ALA A 231 9.02 13.54 1.62
N GLU A 232 9.35 14.26 2.69
CA GLU A 232 10.73 14.37 3.19
C GLU A 232 11.26 13.03 3.71
N PHE A 233 10.43 12.25 4.43
CA PHE A 233 10.76 10.90 4.86
C PHE A 233 11.06 9.98 3.66
N LEU A 234 10.20 10.00 2.63
CA LEU A 234 10.39 9.21 1.42
C LEU A 234 11.66 9.62 0.67
N ALA A 235 11.99 10.91 0.62
CA ALA A 235 13.24 11.39 0.04
C ALA A 235 14.48 10.84 0.77
N LEU A 236 14.47 10.74 2.10
CA LEU A 236 15.55 10.11 2.87
C LEU A 236 15.72 8.62 2.51
N VAL A 237 14.60 7.90 2.34
CA VAL A 237 14.59 6.50 1.96
C VAL A 237 15.11 6.34 0.52
N SER A 238 14.65 7.17 -0.43
CA SER A 238 15.10 7.17 -1.82
C SER A 238 16.61 7.42 -1.92
N GLN A 239 17.12 8.46 -1.25
CA GLN A 239 18.55 8.76 -1.23
C GLN A 239 19.38 7.56 -0.73
N THR A 240 18.88 6.85 0.28
CA THR A 240 19.57 5.67 0.83
C THR A 240 19.53 4.49 -0.12
N ARG A 241 18.43 4.31 -0.87
CA ARG A 241 18.33 3.32 -1.93
C ARG A 241 19.36 3.60 -3.02
N ASP A 242 19.54 4.85 -3.43
CA ASP A 242 20.55 5.20 -4.44
C ASP A 242 21.99 4.93 -3.96
N GLU A 243 22.28 5.18 -2.68
CA GLU A 243 23.55 4.79 -2.06
C GLU A 243 23.76 3.28 -2.09
N LEU A 244 22.73 2.51 -1.69
CA LEU A 244 22.80 1.05 -1.64
C LEU A 244 22.90 0.41 -3.02
N ALA A 245 22.25 0.97 -4.04
CA ALA A 245 22.36 0.52 -5.42
C ALA A 245 23.82 0.52 -5.88
N LYS A 246 24.56 1.60 -5.58
CA LYS A 246 26.00 1.71 -5.86
C LYS A 246 26.82 0.69 -5.07
N VAL A 247 26.50 0.47 -3.79
CA VAL A 247 27.16 -0.55 -2.96
C VAL A 247 27.00 -1.94 -3.57
N TYR A 248 25.80 -2.25 -4.07
CA TYR A 248 25.50 -3.58 -4.61
C TYR A 248 26.09 -3.82 -6.00
N SER A 249 26.23 -2.77 -6.83
CA SER A 249 26.87 -2.85 -8.15
C SER A 249 28.39 -2.95 -8.10
N ASN A 250 29.03 -2.52 -7.00
CA ASN A 250 30.50 -2.54 -6.90
C ASN A 250 31.07 -3.96 -6.81
N ALA A 251 32.28 -4.14 -7.35
CA ALA A 251 33.09 -5.33 -7.14
C ALA A 251 33.60 -5.34 -5.69
N GLY A 252 33.26 -6.38 -4.93
CA GLY A 252 33.62 -6.52 -3.52
C GLY A 252 33.01 -7.79 -2.96
N THR A 253 33.62 -8.31 -1.89
CA THR A 253 33.12 -9.51 -1.22
C THR A 253 31.78 -9.25 -0.54
N SER A 254 31.04 -10.31 -0.22
CA SER A 254 29.77 -10.20 0.50
C SER A 254 29.93 -9.50 1.85
N GLU A 255 31.04 -9.70 2.54
CA GLU A 255 31.36 -9.06 3.82
C GLU A 255 31.54 -7.54 3.65
N GLN A 256 32.25 -7.12 2.60
CA GLN A 256 32.44 -5.70 2.28
C GLN A 256 31.10 -5.02 1.95
N LYS A 257 30.25 -5.69 1.14
CA LYS A 257 28.91 -5.18 0.82
C LYS A 257 28.01 -5.09 2.03
N LEU A 258 28.08 -6.07 2.94
CA LEU A 258 27.32 -6.06 4.19
C LEU A 258 27.75 -4.91 5.10
N ALA A 259 29.05 -4.70 5.29
CA ALA A 259 29.57 -3.58 6.07
C ALA A 259 29.13 -2.22 5.49
N ALA A 260 29.24 -2.05 4.18
CA ALA A 260 28.81 -0.83 3.49
C ALA A 260 27.28 -0.61 3.57
N LYS A 261 26.48 -1.68 3.48
CA LYS A 261 25.02 -1.64 3.68
C LYS A 261 24.66 -1.16 5.08
N THR A 262 25.28 -1.72 6.11
CA THR A 262 25.07 -1.31 7.51
C THR A 262 25.43 0.17 7.70
N ALA A 263 26.56 0.62 7.14
CA ALA A 263 26.95 2.03 7.21
C ALA A 263 25.94 2.97 6.52
N ALA A 264 25.38 2.58 5.37
CA ALA A 264 24.35 3.36 4.67
C ALA A 264 23.05 3.46 5.49
N ILE A 265 22.63 2.36 6.12
CA ILE A 265 21.46 2.35 7.00
C ILE A 265 21.68 3.25 8.22
N GLU A 266 22.86 3.22 8.84
CA GLU A 266 23.16 4.12 9.97
C GLU A 266 23.18 5.60 9.56
N ARG A 267 23.69 5.91 8.36
CA ARG A 267 23.56 7.27 7.79
C ARG A 267 22.11 7.68 7.60
N LEU A 268 21.26 6.79 7.12
CA LEU A 268 19.81 7.03 7.04
C LEU A 268 19.22 7.36 8.42
N ARG A 269 19.60 6.63 9.48
CA ARG A 269 19.15 6.93 10.86
C ARG A 269 19.62 8.30 11.33
N MET A 270 20.86 8.68 11.03
CA MET A 270 21.41 9.98 11.38
C MET A 270 20.68 11.12 10.65
N ARG A 271 20.48 11.00 9.34
CA ARG A 271 19.72 11.99 8.55
C ARG A 271 18.30 12.17 9.08
N TYR A 272 17.65 11.07 9.45
CA TYR A 272 16.33 11.12 10.09
C TYR A 272 16.34 11.88 11.41
N ARG A 273 17.25 11.54 12.35
CA ARG A 273 17.34 12.24 13.63
C ARG A 273 17.56 13.75 13.44
N HIS A 274 18.44 14.12 12.51
CA HIS A 274 18.68 15.53 12.17
C HIS A 274 17.41 16.21 11.62
N MET A 275 16.73 15.59 10.65
CA MET A 275 15.47 16.08 10.07
C MET A 275 14.40 16.27 11.14
N ARG A 276 14.19 15.23 11.96
CA ARG A 276 13.22 15.20 13.06
C ARG A 276 13.46 16.32 14.06
N ASP A 277 14.70 16.47 14.52
CA ASP A 277 15.04 17.35 15.64
C ASP A 277 15.18 18.82 15.21
N ARG A 278 15.48 19.09 13.93
CA ARG A 278 15.68 20.45 13.40
C ARG A 278 14.51 20.98 12.59
N ARG A 279 14.00 20.21 11.62
CA ARG A 279 13.00 20.71 10.65
C ARG A 279 11.57 20.37 11.04
N TRP A 280 11.35 19.25 11.72
CA TRP A 280 9.99 18.79 12.05
C TRP A 280 9.52 19.19 13.45
N GLY A 281 10.24 20.06 14.15
CA GLY A 281 9.88 20.46 15.51
C GLY A 281 9.81 19.28 16.48
N ARG A 282 10.72 18.30 16.34
CA ARG A 282 10.78 17.06 17.15
C ARG A 282 9.57 16.13 16.99
N TYR A 283 8.84 16.21 15.86
CA TYR A 283 7.76 15.27 15.56
C TYR A 283 8.27 13.81 15.44
N ARG A 284 7.77 12.91 16.30
CA ARG A 284 8.27 11.53 16.44
C ARG A 284 7.51 10.47 15.63
N GLY A 285 6.64 10.86 14.69
CA GLY A 285 5.74 9.92 14.01
C GLY A 285 6.41 8.81 13.20
N TYR A 286 7.70 8.94 12.86
CA TYR A 286 8.47 7.92 12.17
C TYR A 286 9.45 7.16 13.09
N ASP A 287 9.51 7.47 14.39
CA ASP A 287 10.48 6.88 15.32
C ASP A 287 10.35 5.35 15.36
N ALA A 288 9.13 4.79 15.34
CA ALA A 288 8.92 3.34 15.32
C ALA A 288 9.43 2.67 14.02
N TRP A 289 9.31 3.35 12.88
CA TRP A 289 9.86 2.86 11.62
C TRP A 289 11.39 2.85 11.67
N PHE A 290 12.02 3.87 12.25
CA PHE A 290 13.47 3.88 12.43
C PHE A 290 13.94 2.99 13.59
N ALA A 291 13.15 2.74 14.62
CA ALA A 291 13.57 1.88 15.74
C ALA A 291 13.62 0.39 15.35
N SER A 292 12.79 -0.02 14.39
CA SER A 292 12.78 -1.40 13.89
C SER A 292 13.92 -1.66 12.88
N PRO A 293 14.33 -2.94 12.69
CA PRO A 293 15.32 -3.31 11.68
C PRO A 293 15.00 -2.70 10.31
N ILE A 294 16.03 -2.19 9.63
CA ILE A 294 15.94 -1.70 8.25
C ILE A 294 16.72 -2.67 7.38
N ASN A 295 16.10 -3.11 6.30
CA ASN A 295 16.66 -4.04 5.33
C ASN A 295 16.08 -3.74 3.94
N ASN A 296 16.52 -4.46 2.91
CA ASN A 296 16.12 -4.17 1.53
C ASN A 296 14.62 -4.37 1.31
N ALA A 297 14.00 -5.37 1.94
CA ALA A 297 12.57 -5.60 1.84
C ALA A 297 11.75 -4.43 2.42
N LYS A 298 12.15 -3.89 3.57
CA LYS A 298 11.50 -2.73 4.18
C LYS A 298 11.72 -1.45 3.36
N LEU A 299 12.92 -1.25 2.82
CA LEU A 299 13.21 -0.13 1.93
C LEU A 299 12.41 -0.21 0.63
N ALA A 300 12.22 -1.43 0.09
CA ALA A 300 11.38 -1.67 -1.08
C ALA A 300 9.90 -1.42 -0.79
N ALA A 301 9.38 -1.91 0.34
CA ALA A 301 8.00 -1.69 0.76
C ALA A 301 7.65 -0.20 0.86
N THR A 302 8.58 0.62 1.38
CA THR A 302 8.38 2.07 1.53
C THR A 302 8.38 2.81 0.18
N SER A 303 9.12 2.34 -0.83
CA SER A 303 9.25 3.04 -2.13
C SER A 303 8.07 2.83 -3.09
N VAL A 304 7.24 1.79 -2.90
CA VAL A 304 6.10 1.49 -3.80
C VAL A 304 5.12 2.68 -3.92
N TYR A 305 5.04 3.53 -2.90
CA TYR A 305 4.01 4.56 -2.75
C TYR A 305 4.42 5.99 -3.15
N SER A 306 5.61 6.22 -3.72
CA SER A 306 6.16 7.58 -3.81
C SER A 306 6.52 8.10 -5.21
N ASP A 307 6.94 7.24 -6.13
CA ASP A 307 7.83 7.71 -7.20
C ASP A 307 7.13 8.56 -8.27
N ARG A 308 5.80 8.47 -8.40
CA ARG A 308 5.05 9.17 -9.46
C ARG A 308 3.93 10.09 -8.93
N VAL A 309 3.78 10.23 -7.61
CA VAL A 309 2.70 11.02 -7.01
C VAL A 309 2.72 12.47 -7.50
N THR A 310 3.91 13.09 -7.53
CA THR A 310 4.06 14.48 -8.02
C THR A 310 3.62 14.64 -9.47
N ALA A 311 3.89 13.65 -10.33
CA ALA A 311 3.50 13.71 -11.73
C ALA A 311 1.98 13.59 -11.90
N PHE A 312 1.31 12.73 -11.12
CA PHE A 312 -0.16 12.66 -11.09
C PHE A 312 -0.81 13.93 -10.54
N LEU A 313 -0.24 14.54 -9.49
CA LEU A 313 -0.74 15.81 -8.96
C LEU A 313 -0.61 16.93 -10.01
N ARG A 314 0.52 17.00 -10.72
CA ARG A 314 0.68 17.93 -11.86
C ARG A 314 -0.35 17.66 -12.96
N LEU A 315 -0.60 16.40 -13.30
CA LEU A 315 -1.61 16.05 -14.30
C LEU A 315 -3.03 16.48 -13.86
N PHE A 316 -3.36 16.34 -12.57
CA PHE A 316 -4.62 16.83 -12.02
C PHE A 316 -4.75 18.35 -12.14
N ASP A 317 -3.67 19.10 -11.88
CA ASP A 317 -3.64 20.56 -12.05
C ASP A 317 -3.79 20.96 -13.53
N LEU A 318 -3.15 20.23 -14.45
CA LEU A 318 -3.32 20.42 -15.90
C LEU A 318 -4.77 20.17 -16.36
N CYS A 319 -5.49 19.30 -15.66
CA CYS A 319 -6.92 19.06 -15.83
C CYS A 319 -7.80 20.08 -15.10
N SER A 320 -7.22 21.17 -14.60
CA SER A 320 -7.92 22.25 -13.90
C SER A 320 -8.66 21.78 -12.64
N GLY A 321 -8.18 20.68 -12.02
CA GLY A 321 -8.82 20.08 -10.86
C GLY A 321 -10.12 19.31 -11.17
N ASP A 322 -10.41 19.03 -12.44
CA ASP A 322 -11.56 18.24 -12.87
C ASP A 322 -11.24 16.73 -12.80
N TYR A 323 -11.94 16.02 -11.92
CA TYR A 323 -11.73 14.58 -11.71
C TYR A 323 -12.09 13.73 -12.93
N VAL A 324 -13.14 14.08 -13.68
CA VAL A 324 -13.58 13.29 -14.83
C VAL A 324 -12.54 13.35 -15.95
N ARG A 325 -12.06 14.56 -16.26
CA ARG A 325 -10.97 14.80 -17.23
C ARG A 325 -9.66 14.17 -16.76
N PHE A 326 -9.33 14.32 -15.48
CA PHE A 326 -8.15 13.68 -14.89
C PHE A 326 -8.19 12.16 -15.07
N TYR A 327 -9.31 11.50 -14.74
CA TYR A 327 -9.43 10.05 -14.90
C TYR A 327 -9.37 9.60 -16.37
N ALA A 328 -9.90 10.40 -17.30
CA ALA A 328 -9.76 10.13 -18.74
C ALA A 328 -8.30 10.18 -19.18
N SER A 329 -7.56 11.20 -18.75
CA SER A 329 -6.11 11.32 -18.98
C SER A 329 -5.32 10.17 -18.38
N VAL A 330 -5.60 9.80 -17.13
CA VAL A 330 -4.95 8.67 -16.45
C VAL A 330 -5.20 7.36 -17.21
N ARG A 331 -6.41 7.10 -17.70
CA ARG A 331 -6.70 5.91 -18.51
C ARG A 331 -5.94 5.89 -19.83
N ARG A 332 -5.84 7.04 -20.50
CA ARG A 332 -5.08 7.16 -21.75
C ARG A 332 -3.62 6.78 -21.52
N ILE A 333 -3.00 7.29 -20.45
CA ILE A 333 -1.62 6.95 -20.10
C ILE A 333 -1.52 5.47 -19.69
N GLY A 334 -2.47 4.98 -18.90
CA GLY A 334 -2.51 3.58 -18.45
C GLY A 334 -2.66 2.57 -19.60
N ALA A 335 -3.27 2.96 -20.71
CA ALA A 335 -3.43 2.13 -21.91
C ALA A 335 -2.13 1.99 -22.74
N LEU A 336 -1.09 2.79 -22.45
CA LEU A 336 0.22 2.63 -23.07
C LEU A 336 0.91 1.36 -22.58
N ASP A 337 1.90 0.89 -23.34
CA ASP A 337 2.82 -0.14 -22.87
C ASP A 337 3.54 0.31 -21.60
N GLN A 338 3.75 -0.62 -20.67
CA GLN A 338 4.34 -0.34 -19.36
C GLN A 338 5.62 0.49 -19.43
N ALA A 339 6.48 0.21 -20.42
CA ALA A 339 7.75 0.90 -20.62
C ALA A 339 7.60 2.41 -20.86
N HIS A 340 6.48 2.85 -21.47
CA HIS A 340 6.27 4.24 -21.87
C HIS A 340 5.43 5.05 -20.87
N ARG A 341 4.72 4.39 -19.93
CA ARG A 341 3.77 5.06 -19.01
C ARG A 341 4.44 6.11 -18.13
N ALA A 342 5.60 5.77 -17.57
CA ALA A 342 6.31 6.65 -16.64
C ALA A 342 6.77 7.93 -17.33
N GLU A 343 7.34 7.80 -18.52
CA GLU A 343 7.80 8.92 -19.33
C GLU A 343 6.63 9.77 -19.82
N ALA A 344 5.57 9.14 -20.34
CA ALA A 344 4.37 9.85 -20.78
C ALA A 344 3.70 10.65 -19.65
N LEU A 345 3.65 10.08 -18.43
CA LEU A 345 3.12 10.77 -17.25
C LEU A 345 4.02 11.94 -16.84
N ALA A 346 5.35 11.77 -16.86
CA ALA A 346 6.28 12.83 -16.50
C ALA A 346 6.30 13.98 -17.53
N ALA A 347 6.17 13.64 -18.82
CA ALA A 347 6.19 14.57 -19.94
C ALA A 347 4.84 15.28 -20.17
N ALA A 348 3.74 14.84 -19.53
CA ALA A 348 2.43 15.44 -19.72
C ALA A 348 2.45 16.95 -19.43
N ASP A 349 2.03 17.73 -20.43
CA ASP A 349 1.98 19.20 -20.44
C ASP A 349 0.57 19.76 -20.62
N ARG A 350 -0.41 18.89 -20.89
CA ARG A 350 -1.84 19.20 -21.00
C ARG A 350 -2.69 18.05 -20.46
N CYS A 351 -3.93 18.37 -20.13
CA CYS A 351 -4.97 17.37 -19.90
C CYS A 351 -5.48 16.83 -21.24
N TYR A 352 -5.70 15.52 -21.30
CA TYR A 352 -6.23 14.80 -22.46
C TYR A 352 -7.72 14.54 -22.37
#